data_AF-A0AAU5GWX3-F1
#
_entry.id   AF-A0AAU5GWX3-F1
#
_cell.length_a   1.000
_cell.length_b   1.000
_cell.length_c   1.000
_cell.angle_alpha   90.00
_cell.angle_beta   90.00
_cell.angle_gamma   90.00
#
_symmetry.space_group_name_H-M   'P 1'
#
loop_
_entity.id
_entity.type
_entity.pdbx_description
1 polymer ?
#
loop_
_entity_poly.entity_id
_entity_poly.type
_entity_poly.pdbx_seq_one_letter_code
_entity_poly.pdbx_strand_id
1 'polypeptide(L)'
;MTLPQSEETAKTVAVAVPGRAGLLRRLLRSPVAVSCLVLLALISLASLFAPLLTSQDPAHTSLTDSLAPMSGKHPLGGDGVGRDVLARLLYGGRTSLLGALLAVAVALVIGVPAGLVAGYYRKWFDAVSSWLSNLLMAVPAIIVLLVVMSSLGQNTYIAMAVFGVLMSPGVFRLIRASVISVREELYVDAARVSGLADPRIIRRHILPVVQAPTIIQAAQMLGLGIVIQSGLEFLGLGSATQASWGSMLNDAFANIYTKPVLLVWPGLALAVTVAAFGLLGNTLRDALDGSAVGGRRPRGATARKQVAASRTPPVTFETGETDDALLVLEGLTVSYPTAQGEKTVVDGISLTVRRGEVHGLVGESGSGKSQTAFAVLGLLPREAHVTTSRLVFDGTELGHLGRAEMNRYRGRRIAYVPQEPMSNLDPSFRIGAQLIEPVRRHLGLSAAEAKAKTLGLLERVGIADPERVFNSYPHQISGGMAQRVLIAGAVSCEPDLLIADEPTTALDVTVQAEVLDLIRSLQRERDMGVILVTHDFGVVADICDRVTVMQTGAVVESAPVQQLFADPQHPYTRMLLASTLEDAEPRSTLSRTVSAGRQEGPA
;
A
#
# COMPACT_ATOMS: atom_id res chain seq x y z
N MET A 1 -9.18 -5.54 51.21
CA MET A 1 -10.13 -5.34 50.11
C MET A 1 -9.33 -5.42 48.82
N THR A 2 -9.49 -6.53 48.10
CA THR A 2 -8.68 -6.94 46.94
C THR A 2 -9.01 -6.06 45.74
N LEU A 3 -8.03 -5.24 45.33
CA LEU A 3 -8.08 -4.48 44.09
C LEU A 3 -7.96 -5.43 42.89
N PRO A 4 -8.78 -5.29 41.84
CA PRO A 4 -8.65 -6.08 40.62
C PRO A 4 -7.44 -5.59 39.82
N GLN A 5 -6.62 -6.53 39.36
CA GLN A 5 -5.59 -6.29 38.35
C GLN A 5 -6.28 -6.11 36.99
N SER A 6 -6.07 -4.97 36.34
CA SER A 6 -6.38 -4.77 34.93
C SER A 6 -5.09 -4.41 34.19
N GLU A 7 -4.37 -5.44 33.73
CA GLU A 7 -3.47 -5.31 32.58
C GLU A 7 -4.33 -5.17 31.33
N GLU A 8 -4.60 -3.94 30.90
CA GLU A 8 -5.10 -3.69 29.55
C GLU A 8 -4.00 -2.98 28.77
N THR A 9 -3.13 -3.80 28.19
CA THR A 9 -2.08 -3.38 27.26
C THR A 9 -2.74 -2.76 26.04
N ALA A 10 -2.44 -1.48 25.79
CA ALA A 10 -2.75 -0.78 24.56
C ALA A 10 -2.28 -1.61 23.36
N LYS A 11 -3.22 -2.23 22.63
CA LYS A 11 -2.94 -2.89 21.37
C LYS A 11 -2.73 -1.81 20.32
N THR A 12 -1.49 -1.39 20.15
CA THR A 12 -1.02 -0.76 18.92
C THR A 12 -1.45 -1.67 17.77
N VAL A 13 -2.30 -1.18 16.87
CA VAL A 13 -2.67 -1.89 15.65
C VAL A 13 -1.45 -1.87 14.72
N ALA A 14 -0.48 -2.71 15.03
CA ALA A 14 0.54 -3.10 14.07
C ALA A 14 -0.19 -3.79 12.92
N VAL A 15 -0.01 -3.31 11.69
CA VAL A 15 -0.41 -4.03 10.49
C VAL A 15 0.31 -5.38 10.54
N ALA A 16 -0.39 -6.40 10.99
CA ALA A 16 0.19 -7.71 11.20
C ALA A 16 0.55 -8.29 9.83
N VAL A 17 1.85 -8.41 9.54
CA VAL A 17 2.34 -9.24 8.45
C VAL A 17 1.72 -10.63 8.62
N PRO A 18 0.93 -11.13 7.66
CA PRO A 18 0.24 -12.40 7.83
C PRO A 18 1.27 -13.50 8.13
N GLY A 19 1.06 -14.23 9.22
CA GLY A 19 1.93 -15.36 9.58
C GLY A 19 2.02 -16.36 8.42
N ARG A 20 3.13 -17.12 8.33
CA ARG A 20 3.41 -18.08 7.24
C ARG A 20 2.21 -18.99 6.91
N ALA A 21 1.45 -19.42 7.92
CA ALA A 21 0.24 -20.23 7.74
C ALA A 21 -0.91 -19.48 7.03
N GLY A 22 -1.04 -18.17 7.27
CA GLY A 22 -2.01 -17.30 6.60
C GLY A 22 -1.66 -17.05 5.13
N LEU A 23 -0.37 -16.89 4.81
CA LEU A 23 0.10 -16.71 3.44
C LEU A 23 -0.12 -17.97 2.60
N LEU A 24 0.25 -19.15 3.11
CA LEU A 24 0.05 -20.42 2.41
C LEU A 24 -1.45 -20.64 2.12
N ARG A 25 -2.31 -20.36 3.10
CA ARG A 25 -3.77 -20.49 2.96
C ARG A 25 -4.36 -19.51 1.94
N ARG A 26 -3.83 -18.29 1.85
CA ARG A 26 -4.24 -17.30 0.83
C ARG A 26 -3.80 -17.73 -0.58
N LEU A 27 -2.57 -18.23 -0.71
CA LEU A 27 -2.05 -18.72 -1.97
C LEU A 27 -2.85 -19.93 -2.49
N LEU A 28 -3.14 -20.89 -1.61
CA LEU A 28 -3.94 -22.08 -1.94
C LEU A 28 -5.42 -21.78 -2.25
N ARG A 29 -5.91 -20.57 -1.93
CA ARG A 29 -7.24 -20.11 -2.33
C ARG A 29 -7.28 -19.50 -3.73
N SER A 30 -6.14 -19.08 -4.28
CA SER A 30 -6.07 -18.57 -5.64
C SER A 30 -6.02 -19.74 -6.64
N PRO A 31 -7.03 -19.89 -7.53
CA PRO A 31 -7.05 -20.99 -8.50
C PRO A 31 -5.88 -20.91 -9.48
N VAL A 32 -5.41 -19.69 -9.80
CA VAL A 32 -4.24 -19.46 -10.64
C VAL A 32 -2.98 -19.96 -9.94
N ALA A 33 -2.79 -19.60 -8.67
CA ALA A 33 -1.61 -20.01 -7.91
C ALA A 33 -1.55 -21.54 -7.74
N VAL A 34 -2.68 -22.18 -7.42
CA VAL A 34 -2.77 -23.65 -7.34
C VAL A 34 -2.44 -24.31 -8.68
N SER A 35 -2.99 -23.78 -9.78
CA SER A 35 -2.73 -24.31 -11.12
C SER A 35 -1.24 -24.21 -11.49
N CYS A 36 -0.61 -23.07 -11.22
CA CYS A 36 0.83 -22.87 -11.45
C CYS A 36 1.68 -23.80 -10.57
N LEU A 37 1.33 -23.97 -9.29
CA LEU A 37 2.05 -24.86 -8.38
C LEU A 37 1.96 -26.33 -8.80
N VAL A 38 0.76 -26.80 -9.16
CA VAL A 38 0.55 -28.17 -9.65
C VAL A 38 1.34 -28.39 -10.94
N LEU A 39 1.26 -27.44 -11.88
CA LEU A 39 1.97 -27.53 -13.15
C LEU A 39 3.49 -27.56 -12.98
N LEU A 40 4.05 -26.65 -12.18
CA LEU A 40 5.48 -26.64 -11.87
C LEU A 40 5.92 -27.91 -11.13
N ALA A 41 5.09 -28.43 -10.21
CA ALA A 41 5.36 -29.68 -9.52
C ALA A 41 5.38 -30.86 -10.51
N LEU A 42 4.41 -30.95 -11.42
CA LEU A 42 4.36 -32.00 -12.45
C LEU A 42 5.60 -31.94 -13.36
N ILE A 43 5.95 -30.76 -13.88
CA ILE A 43 7.13 -30.59 -14.75
C ILE A 43 8.42 -30.92 -14.00
N SER A 44 8.55 -30.45 -12.75
CA SER A 44 9.74 -30.70 -11.93
C SER A 44 9.89 -32.17 -11.57
N LEU A 45 8.79 -32.84 -11.20
CA LEU A 45 8.79 -34.28 -10.88
C LEU A 45 9.06 -35.12 -12.12
N ALA A 46 8.44 -34.79 -13.26
CA ALA A 46 8.69 -35.48 -14.53
C ALA A 46 10.16 -35.35 -14.97
N SER A 47 10.76 -34.17 -14.76
CA SER A 47 12.17 -33.91 -15.07
C SER A 47 13.12 -34.62 -14.09
N LEU A 48 12.81 -34.60 -12.79
CA LEU A 48 13.63 -35.21 -11.75
C LEU A 48 13.64 -36.73 -11.86
N PHE A 49 12.47 -37.32 -12.13
CA PHE A 49 12.28 -38.76 -12.28
C PHE A 49 12.30 -39.22 -13.73
N ALA A 50 12.92 -38.44 -14.64
CA ALA A 50 13.12 -38.84 -16.03
C ALA A 50 13.69 -40.27 -16.20
N PRO A 51 14.70 -40.72 -15.40
CA PRO A 51 15.22 -42.09 -15.51
C PRO A 51 14.22 -43.20 -15.16
N LEU A 52 13.12 -42.87 -14.46
CA LEU A 52 12.05 -43.82 -14.14
C LEU A 52 10.93 -43.80 -15.19
N LEU A 53 10.79 -42.69 -15.94
CA LEU A 53 9.71 -42.46 -16.89
C LEU A 53 10.05 -42.90 -18.32
N THR A 54 11.34 -42.99 -18.65
CA THR A 54 11.80 -43.47 -19.95
C THR A 54 13.04 -44.35 -19.79
N SER A 55 13.11 -45.42 -20.57
CA SER A 55 14.28 -46.28 -20.68
C SER A 55 15.24 -45.86 -21.81
N GLN A 56 14.86 -44.86 -22.61
CA GLN A 56 15.67 -44.36 -23.72
C GLN A 56 16.76 -43.41 -23.19
N ASP A 57 18.00 -43.61 -23.66
CA ASP A 57 19.10 -42.67 -23.38
C ASP A 57 18.93 -41.40 -24.22
N PRO A 58 18.82 -40.19 -23.61
CA PRO A 58 18.64 -38.94 -24.33
C PRO A 58 19.79 -38.58 -25.28
N ALA A 59 20.97 -39.18 -25.12
CA ALA A 59 22.14 -38.96 -25.99
C ALA A 59 22.24 -40.01 -27.11
N HIS A 60 21.48 -41.10 -27.05
CA HIS A 60 21.60 -42.22 -27.99
C HIS A 60 21.10 -41.83 -29.39
N THR A 61 22.01 -41.84 -30.35
CA THR A 61 21.81 -41.37 -31.72
C THR A 61 21.61 -42.56 -32.66
N SER A 62 20.57 -42.51 -33.51
CA SER A 62 20.22 -43.57 -34.45
C SER A 62 19.85 -42.98 -35.80
N LEU A 63 20.73 -43.14 -36.80
CA LEU A 63 20.50 -42.59 -38.14
C LEU A 63 19.26 -43.18 -38.83
N THR A 64 18.89 -44.42 -38.50
CA THR A 64 17.68 -45.08 -39.01
C THR A 64 16.40 -44.51 -38.43
N ASP A 65 16.47 -43.90 -37.24
CA ASP A 65 15.33 -43.27 -36.57
C ASP A 65 15.31 -41.72 -36.77
N SER A 66 16.14 -41.19 -37.67
CA SER A 66 16.15 -39.74 -37.98
C SER A 66 14.77 -39.28 -38.42
N LEU A 67 14.27 -38.24 -37.74
CA LEU A 67 12.94 -37.68 -37.95
C LEU A 67 11.81 -38.72 -37.83
N ALA A 68 12.00 -39.83 -37.11
CA ALA A 68 11.01 -40.90 -36.96
C ALA A 68 9.63 -40.38 -36.50
N PRO A 69 8.51 -40.85 -37.08
CA PRO A 69 7.18 -40.43 -36.68
C PRO A 69 6.85 -40.86 -35.25
N MET A 70 5.78 -40.30 -34.68
CA MET A 70 5.28 -40.73 -33.38
C MET A 70 4.88 -42.21 -33.45
N SER A 71 5.42 -43.01 -32.53
CA SER A 71 5.23 -44.47 -32.48
C SER A 71 5.40 -44.98 -31.04
N GLY A 72 5.11 -46.26 -30.79
CA GLY A 72 5.34 -46.86 -29.46
C GLY A 72 6.80 -46.80 -29.00
N LYS A 73 7.76 -46.88 -29.94
CA LYS A 73 9.20 -46.73 -29.67
C LYS A 73 9.59 -45.26 -29.44
N HIS A 74 8.95 -44.34 -30.16
CA HIS A 74 9.18 -42.90 -30.11
C HIS A 74 7.87 -42.13 -29.85
N PRO A 75 7.41 -42.01 -28.59
CA PRO A 75 6.08 -41.45 -28.29
C PRO A 75 5.87 -40.03 -28.82
N LEU A 76 6.92 -39.20 -28.81
CA LEU A 76 6.92 -37.85 -29.37
C LEU A 76 7.72 -37.73 -30.69
N GLY A 77 8.11 -38.87 -31.27
CA GLY A 77 8.95 -38.96 -32.46
C GLY A 77 10.45 -38.86 -32.19
N GLY A 78 11.23 -39.05 -33.26
CA GLY A 78 12.69 -38.84 -33.28
C GLY A 78 13.07 -37.44 -33.77
N ASP A 79 14.18 -36.91 -33.25
CA ASP A 79 14.79 -35.65 -33.69
C ASP A 79 15.61 -35.79 -34.99
N GLY A 80 16.28 -34.72 -35.43
CA GLY A 80 17.06 -34.70 -36.68
C GLY A 80 18.18 -35.74 -36.76
N VAL A 81 18.63 -36.28 -35.62
CA VAL A 81 19.69 -37.30 -35.54
C VAL A 81 19.16 -38.62 -34.96
N GLY A 82 17.84 -38.74 -34.82
CA GLY A 82 17.13 -39.93 -34.36
C GLY A 82 17.19 -40.21 -32.86
N ARG A 83 17.44 -39.18 -32.03
CA ARG A 83 17.28 -39.29 -30.58
C ARG A 83 15.80 -39.16 -30.22
N ASP A 84 15.39 -39.84 -29.15
CA ASP A 84 13.99 -39.83 -28.70
C ASP A 84 13.59 -38.47 -28.09
N VAL A 85 12.59 -37.82 -28.67
CA VAL A 85 12.17 -36.47 -28.25
C VAL A 85 11.58 -36.45 -26.84
N LEU A 86 10.87 -37.50 -26.42
CA LEU A 86 10.29 -37.58 -25.07
C LEU A 86 11.40 -37.69 -24.01
N ALA A 87 12.37 -38.57 -24.23
CA ALA A 87 13.52 -38.69 -23.35
C ALA A 87 14.30 -37.39 -23.26
N ARG A 88 14.58 -36.75 -24.41
CA ARG A 88 15.24 -35.44 -24.41
C ARG A 88 14.43 -34.36 -23.70
N LEU A 89 13.09 -34.37 -23.80
CA LEU A 89 12.24 -33.39 -23.13
C LEU A 89 12.33 -33.50 -21.59
N LEU A 90 12.28 -34.73 -21.07
CA LEU A 90 12.32 -35.01 -19.63
C LEU A 90 13.71 -34.73 -19.04
N TYR A 91 14.77 -35.29 -19.66
CA TYR A 91 16.14 -35.03 -19.22
C TYR A 91 16.56 -33.58 -19.44
N GLY A 92 16.07 -32.96 -20.52
CA GLY A 92 16.29 -31.55 -20.82
C GLY A 92 15.67 -30.62 -19.78
N GLY A 93 14.48 -30.96 -19.28
CA GLY A 93 13.85 -30.23 -18.18
C GLY A 93 14.69 -30.25 -16.92
N ARG A 94 15.39 -31.36 -16.63
CA ARG A 94 16.30 -31.45 -15.48
C ARG A 94 17.46 -30.47 -15.61
N THR A 95 18.12 -30.43 -16.77
CA THR A 95 19.24 -29.52 -17.04
C THR A 95 18.80 -28.05 -16.99
N SER A 96 17.64 -27.73 -17.59
CA SER A 96 17.10 -26.37 -17.61
C SER A 96 16.64 -25.87 -16.25
N LEU A 97 15.98 -26.71 -15.46
CA LEU A 97 15.51 -26.34 -14.12
C LEU A 97 16.66 -26.23 -13.11
N LEU A 98 17.62 -27.17 -13.12
CA LEU A 98 18.76 -27.13 -12.20
C LEU A 98 19.70 -25.97 -12.51
N GLY A 99 19.92 -25.65 -13.78
CA GLY A 99 20.72 -24.49 -14.18
C GLY A 99 20.10 -23.18 -13.70
N ALA A 100 18.80 -22.98 -13.93
CA ALA A 100 18.09 -21.80 -13.42
C ALA A 100 18.07 -21.71 -11.88
N LEU A 101 17.86 -22.85 -11.19
CA LEU A 101 17.90 -22.91 -9.73
C LEU A 101 19.28 -22.52 -9.18
N LEU A 102 20.36 -22.99 -9.82
CA LEU A 102 21.73 -22.63 -9.45
C LEU A 102 21.98 -21.13 -9.62
N ALA A 103 21.58 -20.55 -10.77
CA ALA A 103 21.73 -19.11 -11.01
C ALA A 103 21.02 -18.28 -9.93
N VAL A 104 19.78 -18.64 -9.60
CA VAL A 104 19.01 -17.95 -8.55
C VAL A 104 19.64 -18.14 -7.17
N ALA A 105 20.08 -19.35 -6.84
CA ALA A 105 20.74 -19.62 -5.57
C ALA A 105 22.00 -18.75 -5.38
N VAL A 106 22.87 -18.68 -6.40
CA VAL A 106 24.07 -17.83 -6.38
C VAL A 106 23.69 -16.35 -6.23
N ALA A 107 22.70 -15.89 -6.99
CA ALA A 107 22.26 -14.50 -6.92
C ALA A 107 21.71 -14.12 -5.53
N LEU A 108 20.97 -15.02 -4.88
CA LEU A 108 20.43 -14.81 -3.53
C LEU A 108 21.53 -14.86 -2.47
N VAL A 109 22.46 -15.82 -2.57
CA VAL A 109 23.60 -15.97 -1.64
C VAL A 109 24.49 -14.72 -1.63
N ILE A 110 24.65 -14.06 -2.77
CA ILE A 110 25.44 -12.83 -2.88
C ILE A 110 24.59 -11.60 -2.55
N GLY A 111 23.45 -11.45 -3.21
CA GLY A 111 22.65 -10.23 -3.19
C GLY A 111 21.93 -9.98 -1.86
N VAL A 112 21.40 -11.01 -1.20
CA VAL A 112 20.66 -10.84 0.05
C VAL A 112 21.58 -10.37 1.18
N PRO A 113 22.71 -11.03 1.48
CA PRO A 113 23.62 -10.56 2.54
C PRO A 113 24.19 -9.18 2.23
N ALA A 114 24.64 -8.93 0.99
CA ALA A 114 25.19 -7.64 0.59
C ALA A 114 24.15 -6.52 0.74
N GLY A 115 22.90 -6.75 0.33
CA GLY A 115 21.82 -5.78 0.44
C GLY A 115 21.41 -5.50 1.89
N LEU A 116 21.36 -6.54 2.74
CA LEU A 116 21.09 -6.41 4.17
C LEU A 116 22.14 -5.54 4.86
N VAL A 117 23.42 -5.83 4.63
CA VAL A 117 24.53 -5.10 5.26
C VAL A 117 24.60 -3.66 4.74
N ALA A 118 24.49 -3.44 3.43
CA ALA A 118 24.52 -2.11 2.84
C ALA A 118 23.35 -1.23 3.32
N GLY A 119 22.13 -1.77 3.29
CA GLY A 119 20.95 -1.04 3.72
C GLY A 119 20.95 -0.72 5.22
N TYR A 120 21.44 -1.62 6.06
CA TYR A 120 21.42 -1.43 7.51
C TYR A 120 22.51 -0.47 8.02
N TYR A 121 23.75 -0.60 7.52
CA TYR A 121 24.89 0.12 8.07
C TYR A 121 25.18 1.48 7.41
N ARG A 122 24.68 1.78 6.20
CA ARG A 122 24.77 3.10 5.51
C ARG A 122 26.18 3.76 5.49
N LYS A 123 27.25 2.96 5.53
CA LYS A 123 28.65 3.42 5.59
C LYS A 123 29.38 3.14 4.26
N TRP A 124 30.71 3.23 4.26
CA TRP A 124 31.57 2.93 3.11
C TRP A 124 31.21 1.62 2.39
N PHE A 125 30.75 0.59 3.12
CA PHE A 125 30.29 -0.68 2.54
C PHE A 125 29.13 -0.50 1.56
N ASP A 126 28.21 0.42 1.84
CA ASP A 126 27.10 0.74 0.96
C ASP A 126 27.61 1.38 -0.35
N ALA A 127 28.52 2.34 -0.24
CA ALA A 127 29.12 2.99 -1.41
C ALA A 127 29.88 1.99 -2.29
N VAL A 128 30.72 1.13 -1.69
CA VAL A 128 31.50 0.13 -2.41
C VAL A 128 30.59 -0.94 -3.04
N SER A 129 29.62 -1.47 -2.29
CA SER A 129 28.70 -2.50 -2.81
C SER A 129 27.82 -1.95 -3.92
N SER A 130 27.36 -0.70 -3.80
CA SER A 130 26.59 -0.01 -4.83
C SER A 130 27.43 0.25 -6.09
N TRP A 131 28.69 0.67 -5.93
CA TRP A 131 29.62 0.84 -7.05
C TRP A 131 29.88 -0.48 -7.79
N LEU A 132 30.20 -1.55 -7.05
CA LEU A 132 30.43 -2.88 -7.63
C LEU A 132 29.17 -3.42 -8.32
N SER A 133 28.00 -3.23 -7.71
CA SER A 133 26.70 -3.57 -8.29
C SER A 133 26.46 -2.82 -9.61
N ASN A 134 26.79 -1.53 -9.67
CA ASN A 134 26.63 -0.73 -10.88
C ASN A 134 27.59 -1.18 -11.99
N LEU A 135 28.82 -1.51 -11.63
CA LEU A 135 29.82 -2.03 -12.57
C LEU A 135 29.37 -3.34 -13.19
N LEU A 136 28.87 -4.29 -12.37
CA LEU A 136 28.36 -5.57 -12.86
C LEU A 136 27.15 -5.39 -13.80
N MET A 137 26.24 -4.45 -13.49
CA MET A 137 25.08 -4.16 -14.34
C MET A 137 25.44 -3.46 -15.66
N ALA A 138 26.58 -2.79 -15.73
CA ALA A 138 27.05 -2.15 -16.95
C ALA A 138 27.51 -3.17 -18.00
N VAL A 139 27.87 -4.39 -17.58
CA VAL A 139 28.33 -5.44 -18.49
C VAL A 139 27.13 -6.23 -19.03
N PRO A 140 26.94 -6.32 -20.36
CA PRO A 140 25.87 -7.12 -20.93
C PRO A 140 26.03 -8.61 -20.59
N ALA A 141 25.06 -9.16 -19.87
CA ALA A 141 25.17 -10.52 -19.34
C ALA A 141 25.39 -11.58 -20.42
N ILE A 142 24.72 -11.46 -21.56
CA ILE A 142 24.88 -12.40 -22.69
C ILE A 142 26.33 -12.42 -23.16
N ILE A 143 27.00 -11.27 -23.31
CA ILE A 143 28.39 -11.22 -23.78
C ILE A 143 29.31 -11.98 -22.83
N VAL A 144 29.17 -11.76 -21.51
CA VAL A 144 29.97 -12.48 -20.50
C VAL A 144 29.74 -13.97 -20.60
N LEU A 145 28.48 -14.40 -20.75
CA LEU A 145 28.15 -15.81 -20.86
C LEU A 145 28.69 -16.45 -22.13
N LEU A 146 28.67 -15.74 -23.27
CA LEU A 146 29.31 -16.19 -24.51
C LEU A 146 30.80 -16.43 -24.29
N VAL A 147 31.50 -15.47 -23.68
CA VAL A 147 32.94 -15.59 -23.39
C VAL A 147 33.22 -16.76 -22.44
N VAL A 148 32.41 -16.92 -21.39
CA VAL A 148 32.54 -18.05 -20.44
C VAL A 148 32.35 -19.37 -21.15
N MET A 149 31.31 -19.52 -21.97
CA MET A 149 31.04 -20.77 -22.68
C MET A 149 32.09 -21.08 -23.76
N SER A 150 32.68 -20.05 -24.38
CA SER A 150 33.77 -20.24 -25.35
C SER A 150 35.13 -20.54 -24.70
N SER A 151 35.37 -20.07 -23.47
CA SER A 151 36.69 -20.18 -22.80
C SER A 151 36.79 -21.32 -21.80
N LEU A 152 35.74 -21.54 -21.00
CA LEU A 152 35.67 -22.55 -19.93
C LEU A 152 34.94 -23.83 -20.38
N GLY A 153 34.58 -23.90 -21.66
CA GLY A 153 33.85 -25.00 -22.28
C GLY A 153 32.32 -24.89 -22.13
N GLN A 154 31.60 -25.77 -22.84
CA GLN A 154 30.13 -25.82 -22.90
C GLN A 154 29.51 -26.42 -21.62
N ASN A 155 29.92 -25.94 -20.45
CA ASN A 155 29.38 -26.37 -19.16
C ASN A 155 28.28 -25.39 -18.68
N THR A 156 27.03 -25.81 -18.84
CA THR A 156 25.85 -25.05 -18.47
C THR A 156 25.86 -24.61 -17.00
N TYR A 157 26.34 -25.44 -16.06
CA TYR A 157 26.34 -25.10 -14.64
C TYR A 157 27.31 -23.96 -14.31
N ILE A 158 28.48 -23.92 -14.96
CA ILE A 158 29.45 -22.82 -14.81
C ILE A 158 28.84 -21.53 -15.36
N ALA A 159 28.25 -21.59 -16.57
CA ALA A 159 27.58 -20.45 -17.17
C ALA A 159 26.45 -19.90 -16.28
N MET A 160 25.64 -20.78 -15.69
CA MET A 160 24.54 -20.39 -14.80
C MET A 160 25.02 -19.86 -13.44
N ALA A 161 26.13 -20.38 -12.89
CA ALA A 161 26.74 -19.80 -11.70
C ALA A 161 27.23 -18.37 -11.97
N VAL A 162 27.90 -18.13 -13.11
CA VAL A 162 28.31 -16.78 -13.53
C VAL A 162 27.10 -15.88 -13.76
N PHE A 163 26.05 -16.41 -14.41
CA PHE A 163 24.81 -15.66 -14.60
C PHE A 163 24.17 -15.26 -13.26
N GLY A 164 24.23 -16.14 -12.25
CA GLY A 164 23.80 -15.84 -10.89
C GLY A 164 24.57 -14.67 -10.27
N VAL A 165 25.89 -14.61 -10.46
CA VAL A 165 26.71 -13.45 -10.04
C VAL A 165 26.24 -12.17 -10.73
N LEU A 166 25.99 -12.23 -12.05
CA LEU A 166 25.52 -11.09 -12.85
C LEU A 166 24.10 -10.63 -12.48
N MET A 167 23.27 -11.52 -11.93
CA MET A 167 21.92 -11.22 -11.44
C MET A 167 21.91 -10.73 -9.99
N SER A 168 22.97 -10.97 -9.22
CA SER A 168 23.06 -10.55 -7.82
C SER A 168 22.90 -9.04 -7.57
N PRO A 169 23.30 -8.11 -8.46
CA PRO A 169 23.01 -6.68 -8.35
C PRO A 169 21.52 -6.34 -8.22
N GLY A 170 20.65 -7.05 -8.96
CA GLY A 170 19.21 -6.84 -8.91
C GLY A 170 18.64 -7.18 -7.53
N VAL A 171 19.06 -8.33 -6.98
CA VAL A 171 18.70 -8.76 -5.62
C VAL A 171 19.26 -7.78 -4.60
N PHE A 172 20.54 -7.41 -4.71
CA PHE A 172 21.20 -6.44 -3.83
C PHE A 172 20.40 -5.14 -3.72
N ARG A 173 20.04 -4.53 -4.85
CA ARG A 173 19.31 -3.25 -4.89
C ARG A 173 17.94 -3.35 -4.22
N LEU A 174 17.19 -4.42 -4.52
CA LEU A 174 15.86 -4.66 -3.93
C LEU A 174 15.94 -4.79 -2.40
N ILE A 175 16.86 -5.62 -1.91
CA ILE A 175 17.02 -5.86 -0.47
C ILE A 175 17.51 -4.59 0.21
N ARG A 176 18.51 -3.90 -0.36
CA ARG A 176 19.01 -2.63 0.16
C ARG A 176 17.89 -1.59 0.32
N ALA A 177 17.08 -1.40 -0.71
CA ALA A 177 15.98 -0.43 -0.68
C ALA A 177 14.94 -0.79 0.40
N SER A 178 14.57 -2.07 0.48
CA SER A 178 13.61 -2.56 1.49
C SER A 178 14.14 -2.46 2.93
N VAL A 179 15.45 -2.65 3.12
CA VAL A 179 16.08 -2.52 4.43
C VAL A 179 16.12 -1.06 4.85
N ILE A 180 16.40 -0.14 3.92
CA ILE A 180 16.43 1.29 4.19
C ILE A 180 15.06 1.76 4.70
N SER A 181 13.96 1.38 4.05
CA SER A 181 12.62 1.79 4.46
C SER A 181 12.25 1.26 5.84
N VAL A 182 12.62 0.02 6.15
CA VAL A 182 12.32 -0.62 7.44
C VAL A 182 13.21 -0.10 8.57
N ARG A 183 14.48 0.22 8.27
CA ARG A 183 15.43 0.72 9.27
C ARG A 183 14.98 2.04 9.89
N GLU A 184 14.21 2.84 9.16
CA GLU A 184 13.71 4.16 9.58
C GLU A 184 12.39 4.05 10.38
N GLU A 185 11.90 2.84 10.65
CA GLU A 185 10.70 2.61 11.47
C GLU A 185 10.97 2.72 12.97
N LEU A 186 10.01 3.31 13.70
CA LEU A 186 10.11 3.56 15.15
C LEU A 186 10.36 2.29 15.97
N TYR A 187 9.86 1.13 15.54
CA TYR A 187 10.07 -0.13 16.26
C TYR A 187 11.51 -0.65 16.13
N VAL A 188 12.23 -0.27 15.07
CA VAL A 188 13.65 -0.62 14.90
C VAL A 188 14.51 0.27 15.80
N ASP A 189 14.18 1.55 15.90
CA ASP A 189 14.85 2.47 16.82
C ASP A 189 14.57 2.11 18.29
N ALA A 190 13.33 1.74 18.62
CA ALA A 190 12.98 1.24 19.94
C ALA A 190 13.78 -0.02 20.31
N ALA A 191 14.00 -0.95 19.38
CA ALA A 191 14.82 -2.13 19.59
C ALA A 191 16.30 -1.78 19.85
N ARG A 192 16.83 -0.77 19.15
CA ARG A 192 18.21 -0.28 19.36
C ARG A 192 18.36 0.41 20.72
N VAL A 193 17.43 1.28 21.09
CA VAL A 193 17.41 1.96 22.40
C VAL A 193 17.23 0.94 23.54
N SER A 194 16.49 -0.14 23.30
CA SER A 194 16.34 -1.28 24.24
C SER A 194 17.58 -2.17 24.35
N GLY A 195 18.68 -1.85 23.67
CA GLY A 195 19.96 -2.57 23.78
C GLY A 195 20.06 -3.86 22.95
N LEU A 196 19.18 -4.08 21.97
CA LEU A 196 19.33 -5.24 21.08
C LEU A 196 20.54 -5.06 20.16
N ALA A 197 21.36 -6.11 20.03
CA ALA A 197 22.48 -6.13 19.10
C ALA A 197 22.00 -6.11 17.63
N ASP A 198 22.74 -5.41 16.76
CA ASP A 198 22.41 -5.27 15.33
C ASP A 198 22.08 -6.59 14.62
N PRO A 199 22.83 -7.70 14.80
CA PRO A 199 22.50 -8.97 14.14
C PRO A 199 21.15 -9.53 14.58
N ARG A 200 20.76 -9.29 15.84
CA ARG A 200 19.47 -9.69 16.38
C ARG A 200 18.34 -8.82 15.81
N ILE A 201 18.60 -7.53 15.61
CA ILE A 201 17.68 -6.59 14.95
C ILE A 201 17.45 -7.01 13.50
N ILE A 202 18.53 -7.21 12.74
CA ILE A 202 18.46 -7.65 11.35
C ILE A 202 17.68 -8.95 11.23
N ARG A 203 18.00 -9.97 12.04
CA ARG A 203 17.34 -11.27 11.95
C ARG A 203 15.86 -11.25 12.36
N ARG A 204 15.49 -10.49 13.39
CA ARG A 204 14.14 -10.55 13.99
C ARG A 204 13.18 -9.48 13.47
N HIS A 205 13.68 -8.32 13.07
CA HIS A 205 12.85 -7.17 12.69
C HIS A 205 12.95 -6.84 11.19
N ILE A 206 14.10 -7.06 10.56
CA ILE A 206 14.31 -6.67 9.15
C ILE A 206 14.10 -7.85 8.20
N LEU A 207 14.71 -9.00 8.50
CA LEU A 207 14.66 -10.19 7.65
C LEU A 207 13.22 -10.65 7.33
N PRO A 208 12.25 -10.64 8.28
CA PRO A 208 10.87 -10.98 7.97
C PRO A 208 10.21 -10.05 6.95
N VAL A 209 10.58 -8.77 6.91
CA VAL A 209 9.99 -7.80 5.99
C VAL A 209 10.52 -7.99 4.57
N VAL A 210 11.82 -8.25 4.43
CA VAL A 210 12.44 -8.44 3.11
C VAL A 210 12.16 -9.81 2.48
N GLN A 211 11.77 -10.82 3.27
CA GLN A 211 11.48 -12.18 2.78
C GLN A 211 10.47 -12.18 1.62
N ALA A 212 9.40 -11.41 1.75
CA ALA A 212 8.32 -11.36 0.78
C ALA A 212 8.77 -10.86 -0.61
N PRO A 213 9.36 -9.65 -0.74
CA PRO A 213 9.97 -9.20 -1.99
C PRO A 213 11.04 -10.15 -2.54
N THR A 214 11.85 -10.75 -1.66
CA THR A 214 12.91 -11.70 -2.07
C THR A 214 12.33 -12.92 -2.79
N ILE A 215 11.26 -13.52 -2.25
CA ILE A 215 10.65 -14.72 -2.83
C ILE A 215 10.00 -14.40 -4.18
N ILE A 216 9.33 -13.24 -4.29
CA ILE A 216 8.74 -12.77 -5.56
C ILE A 216 9.83 -12.60 -6.62
N GLN A 217 10.93 -11.91 -6.27
CA GLN A 217 12.05 -11.70 -7.17
C GLN A 217 12.69 -13.03 -7.59
N ALA A 218 12.87 -13.98 -6.66
CA ALA A 218 13.42 -15.29 -6.95
C ALA A 218 12.55 -16.06 -7.98
N ALA A 219 11.22 -16.00 -7.87
CA ALA A 219 10.32 -16.62 -8.83
C ALA A 219 10.47 -16.04 -10.25
N GLN A 220 10.55 -14.71 -10.37
CA GLN A 220 10.78 -14.05 -11.66
C GLN A 220 12.15 -14.40 -12.25
N MET A 221 13.19 -14.49 -11.40
CA MET A 221 14.54 -14.85 -11.83
C MET A 221 14.66 -16.30 -12.29
N LEU A 222 13.88 -17.23 -11.74
CA LEU A 222 13.82 -18.61 -12.24
C LEU A 222 13.35 -18.63 -13.71
N GLY A 223 12.28 -17.90 -14.02
CA GLY A 223 11.81 -17.76 -15.40
C GLY A 223 12.87 -17.16 -16.33
N LEU A 224 13.51 -16.05 -15.91
CA LEU A 224 14.55 -15.41 -16.71
C LEU A 224 15.79 -16.31 -16.90
N GLY A 225 16.20 -17.05 -15.87
CA GLY A 225 17.31 -18.01 -15.94
C GLY A 225 17.07 -19.10 -16.97
N ILE A 226 15.86 -19.67 -17.00
CA ILE A 226 15.48 -20.68 -18.00
C ILE A 226 15.54 -20.08 -19.42
N VAL A 227 15.05 -18.86 -19.61
CA VAL A 227 15.07 -18.20 -20.93
C VAL A 227 16.49 -17.92 -21.41
N ILE A 228 17.35 -17.35 -20.55
CA ILE A 228 18.75 -17.05 -20.90
C ILE A 228 19.54 -18.33 -21.17
N GLN A 229 19.39 -19.35 -20.32
CA GLN A 229 20.03 -20.64 -20.54
C GLN A 229 19.60 -21.25 -21.88
N SER A 230 18.29 -21.32 -22.12
CA SER A 230 17.75 -21.91 -23.35
C SER A 230 18.16 -21.11 -24.58
N GLY A 231 18.28 -19.78 -24.47
CA GLY A 231 18.75 -18.92 -25.55
C GLY A 231 20.22 -19.18 -25.91
N LEU A 232 21.10 -19.35 -24.92
CA LEU A 232 22.51 -19.67 -25.18
C LEU A 232 22.69 -21.04 -25.82
N GLU A 233 21.95 -22.03 -25.32
CA GLU A 233 21.96 -23.39 -25.87
C GLU A 233 21.32 -23.43 -27.26
N PHE A 234 20.29 -22.62 -27.51
CA PHE A 234 19.70 -22.42 -28.84
C PHE A 234 20.70 -21.83 -29.84
N LEU A 235 21.63 -20.99 -29.41
CA LEU A 235 22.71 -20.46 -30.23
C LEU A 235 23.84 -21.47 -30.48
N GLY A 236 23.71 -22.73 -30.02
CA GLY A 236 24.68 -23.79 -30.25
C GLY A 236 25.83 -23.81 -29.24
N LEU A 237 25.73 -23.08 -28.12
CA LEU A 237 26.78 -23.02 -27.10
C LEU A 237 26.58 -24.04 -25.97
N GLY A 238 25.46 -24.77 -25.99
CA GLY A 238 25.16 -25.82 -25.03
C GLY A 238 25.98 -27.10 -25.25
N SER A 239 25.97 -27.98 -24.25
CA SER A 239 26.58 -29.31 -24.36
C SER A 239 25.90 -30.14 -25.45
N ALA A 240 26.70 -30.79 -26.31
CA ALA A 240 26.19 -31.71 -27.33
C ALA A 240 25.67 -33.04 -26.76
N THR A 241 26.11 -33.42 -25.56
CA THR A 241 25.81 -34.72 -24.94
C THR A 241 24.69 -34.65 -23.90
N GLN A 242 24.38 -33.46 -23.38
CA GLN A 242 23.29 -33.26 -22.44
C GLN A 242 22.08 -32.67 -23.16
N ALA A 243 20.93 -33.32 -23.00
CA ALA A 243 19.67 -32.74 -23.44
C ALA A 243 19.35 -31.49 -22.61
N SER A 244 18.76 -30.50 -23.28
CA SER A 244 18.22 -29.28 -22.69
C SER A 244 17.11 -28.74 -23.60
N TRP A 245 16.21 -27.91 -23.08
CA TRP A 245 15.15 -27.34 -23.93
C TRP A 245 15.70 -26.41 -25.02
N GLY A 246 16.79 -25.68 -24.75
CA GLY A 246 17.45 -24.84 -25.75
C GLY A 246 18.10 -25.63 -26.88
N SER A 247 18.82 -26.73 -26.57
CA SER A 247 19.41 -27.60 -27.60
C SER A 247 18.35 -28.28 -28.46
N MET A 248 17.24 -28.70 -27.86
CA MET A 248 16.10 -29.25 -28.60
C MET A 248 15.46 -28.21 -29.53
N LEU A 249 15.37 -26.94 -29.11
CA LEU A 249 14.88 -25.85 -29.98
C LEU A 249 15.84 -25.59 -31.15
N ASN A 250 17.16 -25.68 -30.94
CA ASN A 250 18.14 -25.55 -32.02
C ASN A 250 17.96 -26.66 -33.06
N ASP A 251 17.88 -27.91 -32.59
CA ASP A 251 17.65 -29.09 -33.44
C ASP A 251 16.31 -28.97 -34.21
N ALA A 252 15.25 -28.51 -33.54
CA ALA A 252 13.95 -28.28 -34.16
C ALA A 252 13.97 -27.18 -35.22
N PHE A 253 14.69 -26.07 -34.96
CA PHE A 253 14.83 -24.97 -35.90
C PHE A 253 15.59 -25.40 -37.16
N ALA A 254 16.64 -26.19 -37.02
CA ALA A 254 17.37 -26.76 -38.16
C ALA A 254 16.48 -27.65 -39.05
N ASN A 255 15.44 -28.26 -38.47
CA ASN A 255 14.51 -29.16 -39.16
C ASN A 255 13.12 -28.53 -39.40
N ILE A 256 12.98 -27.21 -39.30
CA ILE A 256 11.67 -26.54 -39.32
C ILE A 256 10.88 -26.79 -40.60
N TYR A 257 11.56 -26.88 -41.75
CA TYR A 257 10.94 -27.10 -43.05
C TYR A 257 10.56 -28.56 -43.30
N THR A 258 11.14 -29.51 -42.58
CA THR A 258 10.90 -30.95 -42.77
C THR A 258 9.95 -31.51 -41.71
N LYS A 259 10.10 -31.11 -40.45
CA LYS A 259 9.29 -31.60 -39.33
C LYS A 259 9.03 -30.50 -38.29
N PRO A 260 8.13 -29.55 -38.59
CA PRO A 260 7.87 -28.38 -37.74
C PRO A 260 7.36 -28.73 -36.34
N VAL A 261 6.75 -29.91 -36.17
CA VAL A 261 6.24 -30.40 -34.86
C VAL A 261 7.35 -30.51 -33.80
N LEU A 262 8.62 -30.69 -34.20
CA LEU A 262 9.74 -30.76 -33.25
C LEU A 262 9.91 -29.49 -32.43
N LEU A 263 9.46 -28.34 -32.92
CA LEU A 263 9.53 -27.06 -32.21
C LEU A 263 8.51 -26.97 -31.07
N VAL A 264 7.37 -27.65 -31.22
CA VAL A 264 6.20 -27.50 -30.34
C VAL A 264 6.50 -28.00 -28.93
N TRP A 265 7.12 -29.17 -28.77
CA TRP A 265 7.33 -29.79 -27.47
C TRP A 265 8.28 -29.02 -26.54
N PRO A 266 9.53 -28.71 -26.94
CA PRO A 266 10.42 -27.91 -26.11
C PRO A 266 9.92 -26.47 -25.96
N GLY A 267 9.27 -25.90 -26.99
CA GLY A 267 8.66 -24.57 -26.93
C GLY A 267 7.52 -24.49 -25.91
N LEU A 268 6.64 -25.48 -25.87
CA LEU A 268 5.55 -25.56 -24.91
C LEU A 268 6.08 -25.75 -23.49
N ALA A 269 7.04 -26.65 -23.29
CA ALA A 269 7.66 -26.86 -21.98
C ALA A 269 8.30 -25.56 -21.45
N LEU A 270 9.03 -24.84 -22.31
CA LEU A 270 9.63 -23.55 -22.00
C LEU A 270 8.57 -22.50 -21.65
N ALA A 271 7.60 -22.28 -22.55
CA ALA A 271 6.58 -21.23 -22.40
C ALA A 271 5.72 -21.45 -21.16
N VAL A 272 5.27 -22.69 -20.93
CA VAL A 272 4.42 -23.06 -19.79
C VAL A 272 5.19 -22.90 -18.48
N THR A 273 6.45 -23.33 -18.41
CA THR A 273 7.26 -23.22 -17.19
C THR A 273 7.55 -21.76 -16.84
N VAL A 274 7.95 -20.96 -17.83
CA VAL A 274 8.25 -19.52 -17.64
C VAL A 274 6.99 -18.76 -17.25
N ALA A 275 5.86 -19.00 -17.93
CA ALA A 275 4.59 -18.39 -17.59
C ALA A 275 4.14 -18.78 -16.17
N ALA A 276 4.31 -20.04 -15.77
CA ALA A 276 3.95 -20.49 -14.43
C ALA A 276 4.79 -19.80 -13.34
N PHE A 277 6.10 -19.63 -13.53
CA PHE A 277 6.93 -18.87 -12.58
C PHE A 277 6.53 -17.38 -12.51
N GLY A 278 6.27 -16.74 -13.65
CA GLY A 278 5.83 -15.34 -13.70
C GLY A 278 4.47 -15.11 -13.02
N LEU A 279 3.48 -15.95 -13.32
CA LEU A 279 2.15 -15.89 -12.70
C LEU A 279 2.21 -16.24 -11.21
N LEU A 280 3.02 -17.22 -10.81
CA LEU A 280 3.21 -17.54 -9.39
C LEU A 280 3.83 -16.36 -8.63
N GLY A 281 4.81 -15.67 -9.21
CA GLY A 281 5.40 -14.45 -8.62
C GLY A 281 4.36 -13.34 -8.41
N ASN A 282 3.50 -13.09 -9.40
CA ASN A 282 2.43 -12.08 -9.30
C ASN A 282 1.37 -12.46 -8.26
N THR A 283 0.89 -13.71 -8.26
CA THR A 283 -0.09 -14.16 -7.26
C THR A 283 0.46 -14.16 -5.84
N LEU A 284 1.76 -14.41 -5.66
CA LEU A 284 2.43 -14.29 -4.38
C LEU A 284 2.49 -12.83 -3.91
N ARG A 285 2.80 -11.90 -4.83
CA ARG A 285 2.72 -10.46 -4.57
C ARG A 285 1.31 -10.04 -4.13
N ASP A 286 0.30 -10.44 -4.88
CA ASP A 286 -1.11 -10.14 -4.57
C ASP A 286 -1.52 -10.67 -3.19
N ALA A 287 -1.09 -11.88 -2.83
CA ALA A 287 -1.38 -12.49 -1.53
C ALA A 287 -0.71 -11.76 -0.34
N LEU A 288 0.45 -11.16 -0.60
CA LEU A 288 1.23 -10.36 0.35
C LEU A 288 0.67 -8.94 0.50
N ASP A 289 0.31 -8.31 -0.61
CA ASP A 289 -0.30 -6.97 -0.66
C ASP A 289 -1.78 -6.97 -0.23
N GLY A 290 -2.32 -8.12 0.20
CA GLY A 290 -3.72 -8.27 0.62
C GLY A 290 -4.74 -8.15 -0.53
N SER A 291 -4.25 -8.01 -1.75
CA SER A 291 -5.01 -7.73 -2.96
C SER A 291 -5.17 -9.00 -3.80
N ALA A 292 -5.75 -10.07 -3.24
CA ALA A 292 -5.92 -11.31 -3.98
C ALA A 292 -7.36 -11.86 -4.00
N VAL A 293 -7.96 -11.63 -5.17
CA VAL A 293 -8.83 -12.53 -5.95
C VAL A 293 -10.30 -12.66 -5.52
N GLY A 294 -11.15 -12.14 -6.41
CA GLY A 294 -12.60 -12.22 -6.42
C GLY A 294 -13.15 -13.64 -6.24
N GLY A 295 -13.84 -13.85 -5.13
CA GLY A 295 -14.73 -14.97 -4.96
C GLY A 295 -15.95 -14.80 -5.87
N ARG A 296 -16.14 -15.74 -6.78
CA ARG A 296 -17.39 -15.95 -7.55
C ARG A 296 -18.60 -15.76 -6.64
N ARG A 297 -19.48 -14.80 -6.99
CA ARG A 297 -20.82 -14.62 -6.40
C ARG A 297 -21.54 -15.97 -6.30
N PRO A 298 -22.09 -16.36 -5.15
CA PRO A 298 -23.16 -17.35 -5.13
C PRO A 298 -24.42 -16.69 -5.69
N ARG A 299 -24.84 -17.11 -6.88
CA ARG A 299 -26.21 -16.91 -7.34
C ARG A 299 -27.10 -17.78 -6.44
N GLY A 300 -27.92 -17.14 -5.61
CA GLY A 300 -28.91 -17.82 -4.78
C GLY A 300 -28.68 -17.59 -3.29
N ALA A 301 -28.96 -16.39 -2.81
CA ALA A 301 -29.33 -16.17 -1.42
C ALA A 301 -30.55 -15.26 -1.42
N THR A 302 -31.71 -15.92 -1.45
CA THR A 302 -33.02 -15.37 -1.13
C THR A 302 -32.95 -14.47 0.09
N ALA A 303 -33.57 -13.30 -0.03
CA ALA A 303 -33.83 -12.31 1.01
C ALA A 303 -34.00 -12.96 2.39
N ARG A 304 -32.93 -12.94 3.20
CA ARG A 304 -33.00 -13.38 4.58
C ARG A 304 -33.32 -12.15 5.42
N LYS A 305 -34.62 -12.02 5.68
CA LYS A 305 -35.30 -11.20 6.68
C LYS A 305 -34.31 -10.74 7.78
N GLN A 306 -33.95 -9.47 7.74
CA GLN A 306 -33.17 -8.81 8.78
C GLN A 306 -33.91 -8.99 10.11
N VAL A 307 -33.21 -9.63 11.06
CA VAL A 307 -33.58 -9.61 12.46
C VAL A 307 -33.37 -8.18 12.93
N ALA A 308 -34.48 -7.50 13.23
CA ALA A 308 -34.50 -6.21 13.86
C ALA A 308 -33.82 -6.31 15.23
N ALA A 309 -32.56 -5.87 15.29
CA ALA A 309 -31.96 -5.42 16.54
C ALA A 309 -32.33 -3.93 16.70
N SER A 310 -32.81 -3.60 17.90
CA SER A 310 -33.39 -2.33 18.32
C SER A 310 -32.82 -1.08 17.63
N ARG A 311 -33.64 -0.47 16.77
CA ARG A 311 -33.40 0.87 16.23
C ARG A 311 -33.82 1.87 17.30
N THR A 312 -32.88 2.63 17.84
CA THR A 312 -33.18 3.90 18.50
C THR A 312 -33.92 4.77 17.49
N PRO A 313 -35.02 5.45 17.86
CA PRO A 313 -35.73 6.31 16.92
C PRO A 313 -34.76 7.36 16.36
N PRO A 314 -34.84 7.67 15.05
CA PRO A 314 -34.04 8.75 14.47
C PRO A 314 -34.34 10.03 15.24
N VAL A 315 -33.28 10.74 15.67
CA VAL A 315 -33.40 12.06 16.28
C VAL A 315 -34.17 12.95 15.29
N THR A 316 -35.35 13.41 15.69
CA THR A 316 -36.19 14.27 14.87
C THR A 316 -35.48 15.61 14.68
N PHE A 317 -35.06 15.90 13.46
CA PHE A 317 -34.60 17.23 13.09
C PHE A 317 -35.82 18.15 12.95
N GLU A 318 -35.79 19.31 13.58
CA GLU A 318 -36.70 20.40 13.22
C GLU A 318 -36.35 20.83 11.80
N THR A 319 -37.11 20.34 10.81
CA THR A 319 -37.06 20.81 9.42
C THR A 319 -37.77 22.16 9.28
N GLY A 320 -37.33 23.15 10.06
CA GLY A 320 -37.77 24.53 9.99
C GLY A 320 -36.80 25.38 9.17
N GLU A 321 -37.32 25.97 8.09
CA GLU A 321 -36.70 26.98 7.21
C GLU A 321 -35.48 26.55 6.38
N THR A 322 -35.76 26.06 5.16
CA THR A 322 -34.79 25.74 4.09
C THR A 322 -34.24 26.97 3.35
N ASP A 323 -34.64 28.19 3.70
CA ASP A 323 -34.33 29.39 2.90
C ASP A 323 -32.87 29.88 3.10
N ASP A 324 -32.20 29.47 4.18
CA ASP A 324 -30.83 29.89 4.53
C ASP A 324 -29.81 28.72 4.66
N ALA A 325 -30.19 27.52 4.21
CA ALA A 325 -29.32 26.34 4.28
C ALA A 325 -28.31 26.31 3.12
N LEU A 326 -27.01 26.34 3.44
CA LEU A 326 -25.92 26.20 2.47
C LEU A 326 -25.72 24.75 2.04
N LEU A 327 -25.72 23.82 2.99
CA LEU A 327 -25.61 22.37 2.76
C LEU A 327 -26.73 21.64 3.48
N VAL A 328 -27.43 20.76 2.77
CA VAL A 328 -28.43 19.83 3.31
C VAL A 328 -28.04 18.41 2.91
N LEU A 329 -27.78 17.57 3.90
CA LEU A 329 -27.52 16.14 3.77
C LEU A 329 -28.62 15.39 4.52
N GLU A 330 -29.34 14.50 3.85
CA GLU A 330 -30.40 13.69 4.49
C GLU A 330 -30.21 12.20 4.20
N GLY A 331 -30.32 11.39 5.26
CA GLY A 331 -30.36 9.94 5.18
C GLY A 331 -29.12 9.32 4.52
N LEU A 332 -27.93 9.87 4.75
CA LEU A 332 -26.69 9.34 4.21
C LEU A 332 -26.34 8.00 4.88
N THR A 333 -26.21 6.97 4.05
CA THR A 333 -25.68 5.67 4.42
C THR A 333 -24.48 5.35 3.54
N VAL A 334 -23.39 4.94 4.17
CA VAL A 334 -22.14 4.52 3.51
C VAL A 334 -21.80 3.12 3.99
N SER A 335 -21.64 2.19 3.04
CA SER A 335 -21.26 0.81 3.33
C SER A 335 -20.13 0.33 2.43
N TYR A 336 -19.35 -0.62 2.93
CA TYR A 336 -18.20 -1.18 2.23
C TYR A 336 -18.31 -2.70 2.08
N PRO A 337 -17.93 -3.27 0.94
CA PRO A 337 -17.84 -4.71 0.79
C PRO A 337 -16.68 -5.25 1.63
N THR A 338 -16.96 -6.26 2.44
CA THR A 338 -15.97 -6.99 3.23
C THR A 338 -16.04 -8.49 2.93
N ALA A 339 -15.04 -9.25 3.35
CA ALA A 339 -15.03 -10.71 3.21
C ALA A 339 -16.22 -11.41 3.92
N GLN A 340 -16.86 -10.74 4.88
CA GLN A 340 -17.98 -11.26 5.66
C GLN A 340 -19.35 -10.71 5.21
N GLY A 341 -19.39 -9.86 4.18
CA GLY A 341 -20.61 -9.16 3.72
C GLY A 341 -20.40 -7.65 3.63
N GLU A 342 -21.47 -6.88 3.51
CA GLU A 342 -21.37 -5.41 3.59
C GLU A 342 -21.27 -4.94 5.03
N LYS A 343 -20.35 -4.00 5.30
CA LYS A 343 -20.24 -3.31 6.57
C LYS A 343 -20.67 -1.86 6.39
N THR A 344 -21.75 -1.47 7.04
CA THR A 344 -22.18 -0.08 7.14
C THR A 344 -21.28 0.67 8.11
N VAL A 345 -20.81 1.85 7.70
CA VAL A 345 -19.88 2.72 8.45
C VAL A 345 -20.53 4.07 8.77
N VAL A 346 -21.48 4.49 7.95
CA VAL A 346 -22.38 5.62 8.22
C VAL A 346 -23.80 5.13 7.95
N ASP A 347 -24.74 5.39 8.85
CA ASP A 347 -26.11 4.86 8.78
C ASP A 347 -27.16 5.96 8.95
N GLY A 348 -27.77 6.36 7.83
CA GLY A 348 -28.94 7.23 7.79
C GLY A 348 -28.74 8.63 8.39
N ILE A 349 -27.54 9.19 8.31
CA ILE A 349 -27.26 10.47 8.97
C ILE A 349 -27.81 11.65 8.20
N SER A 350 -28.25 12.67 8.92
CA SER A 350 -28.65 13.96 8.35
C SER A 350 -27.87 15.10 9.00
N LEU A 351 -27.51 16.09 8.20
CA LEU A 351 -26.69 17.23 8.57
C LEU A 351 -27.16 18.45 7.77
N THR A 352 -27.33 19.60 8.41
CA THR A 352 -27.65 20.87 7.75
C THR A 352 -26.68 21.93 8.24
N VAL A 353 -26.10 22.70 7.33
CA VAL A 353 -25.16 23.79 7.62
C VAL A 353 -25.65 25.05 6.91
N ARG A 354 -25.80 26.15 7.65
CA ARG A 354 -26.20 27.46 7.10
C ARG A 354 -25.00 28.25 6.59
N ARG A 355 -25.28 29.32 5.85
CA ARG A 355 -24.25 30.32 5.53
C ARG A 355 -23.80 31.00 6.82
N GLY A 356 -22.51 31.34 6.89
CA GLY A 356 -21.96 31.97 8.10
C GLY A 356 -22.02 31.11 9.38
N GLU A 357 -22.25 29.79 9.29
CA GLU A 357 -22.32 28.88 10.44
C GLU A 357 -21.06 28.01 10.55
N VAL A 358 -20.53 27.85 11.77
CA VAL A 358 -19.55 26.81 12.09
C VAL A 358 -20.25 25.63 12.74
N HIS A 359 -20.36 24.53 11.99
CA HIS A 359 -20.98 23.28 12.44
C HIS A 359 -19.92 22.25 12.84
N GLY A 360 -19.90 21.89 14.12
CA GLY A 360 -19.04 20.83 14.65
C GLY A 360 -19.58 19.43 14.36
N LEU A 361 -18.76 18.55 13.78
CA LEU A 361 -19.04 17.12 13.65
C LEU A 361 -18.09 16.35 14.56
N VAL A 362 -18.62 15.78 15.65
CA VAL A 362 -17.82 15.29 16.78
C VAL A 362 -18.10 13.82 17.06
N GLY A 363 -17.11 13.09 17.58
CA GLY A 363 -17.25 11.68 17.96
C GLY A 363 -15.90 10.97 18.01
N GLU A 364 -15.87 9.76 18.52
CA GLU A 364 -14.65 8.94 18.57
C GLU A 364 -14.05 8.66 17.18
N SER A 365 -12.79 8.23 17.16
CA SER A 365 -12.16 7.72 15.94
C SER A 365 -12.96 6.53 15.39
N GLY A 366 -13.23 6.53 14.08
CA GLY A 366 -14.04 5.50 13.42
C GLY A 366 -15.57 5.65 13.56
N SER A 367 -16.07 6.75 14.13
CA SER A 367 -17.52 7.05 14.22
C SER A 367 -18.19 7.42 12.89
N GLY A 368 -17.41 7.63 11.81
CA GLY A 368 -17.94 7.94 10.47
C GLY A 368 -17.75 9.39 10.00
N LYS A 369 -17.16 10.28 10.82
CA LYS A 369 -17.04 11.72 10.52
C LYS A 369 -16.35 12.04 9.18
N SER A 370 -15.14 11.53 8.95
CA SER A 370 -14.43 11.75 7.68
C SER A 370 -15.14 11.07 6.49
N GLN A 371 -15.89 10.00 6.73
CA GLN A 371 -16.70 9.34 5.70
C GLN A 371 -17.87 10.25 5.27
N THR A 372 -18.50 10.94 6.22
CA THR A 372 -19.50 11.97 5.96
C THR A 372 -18.92 13.11 5.12
N ALA A 373 -17.75 13.63 5.51
CA ALA A 373 -17.05 14.68 4.76
C ALA A 373 -16.74 14.25 3.32
N PHE A 374 -16.18 13.05 3.12
CA PHE A 374 -15.88 12.53 1.79
C PHE A 374 -17.12 12.19 0.97
N ALA A 375 -18.24 11.82 1.60
CA ALA A 375 -19.51 11.63 0.90
C ALA A 375 -20.01 12.94 0.31
N VAL A 376 -20.01 14.03 1.08
CA VAL A 376 -20.38 15.39 0.62
C VAL A 376 -19.51 15.81 -0.57
N LEU A 377 -18.21 15.54 -0.50
CA LEU A 377 -17.28 15.86 -1.58
C LEU A 377 -17.34 14.86 -2.74
N GLY A 378 -18.02 13.73 -2.64
CA GLY A 378 -17.98 12.63 -3.61
C GLY A 378 -16.59 12.01 -3.81
N LEU A 379 -15.76 12.01 -2.77
CA LEU A 379 -14.38 11.51 -2.76
C LEU A 379 -14.24 10.10 -2.15
N LEU A 380 -15.35 9.48 -1.78
CA LEU A 380 -15.36 8.09 -1.33
C LEU A 380 -14.81 7.15 -2.43
N PRO A 381 -14.10 6.07 -2.04
CA PRO A 381 -13.53 5.12 -2.98
C PRO A 381 -14.63 4.39 -3.76
N ARG A 382 -14.27 3.81 -4.92
CA ARG A 382 -15.26 3.23 -5.86
C ARG A 382 -16.01 2.03 -5.27
N GLU A 383 -15.41 1.37 -4.31
CA GLU A 383 -15.96 0.21 -3.61
C GLU A 383 -17.03 0.61 -2.58
N ALA A 384 -17.08 1.90 -2.18
CA ALA A 384 -18.10 2.38 -1.24
C ALA A 384 -19.47 2.42 -1.92
N HIS A 385 -20.45 1.80 -1.28
CA HIS A 385 -21.85 1.92 -1.64
C HIS A 385 -22.46 3.07 -0.83
N VAL A 386 -22.83 4.14 -1.54
CA VAL A 386 -23.35 5.37 -0.96
C VAL A 386 -24.81 5.52 -1.37
N THR A 387 -25.68 5.68 -0.38
CA THR A 387 -27.09 6.02 -0.58
C THR A 387 -27.42 7.24 0.26
N THR A 388 -28.13 8.20 -0.32
CA THR A 388 -28.62 9.39 0.39
C THR A 388 -29.99 9.74 -0.17
N SER A 389 -30.86 10.26 0.68
CA SER A 389 -32.17 10.76 0.25
C SER A 389 -32.04 12.10 -0.46
N ARG A 390 -31.12 12.96 0.02
CA ARG A 390 -30.95 14.33 -0.46
C ARG A 390 -29.54 14.83 -0.12
N LEU A 391 -28.82 15.37 -1.11
CA LEU A 391 -27.56 16.06 -0.92
C LEU A 391 -27.59 17.37 -1.72
N VAL A 392 -28.08 18.44 -1.10
CA VAL A 392 -28.22 19.75 -1.74
C VAL A 392 -27.16 20.71 -1.22
N PHE A 393 -26.53 21.43 -2.13
CA PHE A 393 -25.62 22.53 -1.84
C PHE A 393 -26.06 23.78 -2.58
N ASP A 394 -26.36 24.85 -1.85
CA ASP A 394 -26.82 26.14 -2.38
C ASP A 394 -27.95 25.97 -3.42
N GLY A 395 -28.99 25.22 -3.03
CA GLY A 395 -30.14 24.89 -3.87
C GLY A 395 -29.89 23.86 -4.98
N THR A 396 -28.65 23.41 -5.19
CA THR A 396 -28.30 22.42 -6.24
C THR A 396 -28.09 21.02 -5.68
N GLU A 397 -28.77 20.02 -6.25
CA GLU A 397 -28.59 18.61 -5.90
C GLU A 397 -27.23 18.08 -6.41
N LEU A 398 -26.38 17.61 -5.50
CA LEU A 398 -25.05 17.09 -5.79
C LEU A 398 -25.03 15.55 -5.94
N GLY A 399 -25.98 14.83 -5.34
CA GLY A 399 -25.94 13.36 -5.24
C GLY A 399 -25.92 12.62 -6.58
N HIS A 400 -26.37 13.27 -7.66
CA HIS A 400 -26.45 12.70 -9.01
C HIS A 400 -25.41 13.26 -9.99
N LEU A 401 -24.56 14.18 -9.56
CA LEU A 401 -23.60 14.84 -10.44
C LEU A 401 -22.49 13.89 -10.87
N GLY A 402 -22.13 13.95 -12.15
CA GLY A 402 -20.94 13.26 -12.65
C GLY A 402 -19.66 13.87 -12.10
N ARG A 403 -18.54 13.14 -12.20
CA ARG A 403 -17.22 13.62 -11.71
C ARG A 403 -16.80 14.96 -12.31
N ALA A 404 -17.11 15.21 -13.58
CA ALA A 404 -16.77 16.47 -14.26
C ALA A 404 -17.57 17.66 -13.71
N GLU A 405 -18.84 17.45 -13.37
CA GLU A 405 -19.72 18.50 -12.82
C GLU A 405 -19.37 18.77 -11.35
N MET A 406 -19.14 17.71 -10.56
CA MET A 406 -18.71 17.84 -9.17
C MET A 406 -17.39 18.62 -9.03
N ASN A 407 -16.48 18.51 -10.01
CA ASN A 407 -15.23 19.28 -10.03
C ASN A 407 -15.42 20.79 -10.21
N ARG A 408 -16.63 21.27 -10.56
CA ARG A 408 -16.95 22.71 -10.57
C ARG A 408 -17.22 23.24 -9.15
N TYR A 409 -17.62 22.35 -8.23
CA TYR A 409 -17.84 22.67 -6.83
C TYR A 409 -16.57 22.46 -6.01
N ARG A 410 -15.88 21.33 -6.19
CA ARG A 410 -14.64 21.02 -5.46
C ARG A 410 -13.56 22.06 -5.72
N GLY A 411 -12.92 22.50 -4.64
CA GLY A 411 -11.82 23.46 -4.68
C GLY A 411 -12.24 24.89 -5.02
N ARG A 412 -13.42 25.12 -5.61
CA ARG A 412 -13.93 26.46 -5.95
C ARG A 412 -15.04 26.94 -5.02
N ARG A 413 -16.05 26.10 -4.76
CA ARG A 413 -17.20 26.41 -3.89
C ARG A 413 -17.16 25.61 -2.58
N ILE A 414 -16.62 24.40 -2.61
CA ILE A 414 -16.43 23.54 -1.45
C ILE A 414 -14.94 23.20 -1.34
N ALA A 415 -14.31 23.59 -0.24
CA ALA A 415 -12.92 23.31 0.05
C ALA A 415 -12.76 22.30 1.18
N TYR A 416 -11.59 21.67 1.24
CA TYR A 416 -11.25 20.65 2.21
C TYR A 416 -9.86 20.92 2.79
N VAL A 417 -9.76 20.90 4.12
CA VAL A 417 -8.49 20.90 4.86
C VAL A 417 -8.33 19.52 5.50
N PRO A 418 -7.30 18.74 5.12
CA PRO A 418 -7.07 17.41 5.67
C PRO A 418 -6.44 17.43 7.07
N GLN A 419 -6.54 16.28 7.76
CA GLN A 419 -6.08 16.05 9.13
C GLN A 419 -4.57 16.17 9.34
N GLU A 420 -3.76 15.75 8.37
CA GLU A 420 -2.30 15.72 8.53
C GLU A 420 -1.59 16.59 7.48
N PRO A 421 -0.98 17.72 7.89
CA PRO A 421 -0.50 18.68 6.91
C PRO A 421 0.68 18.19 6.06
N MET A 422 1.61 17.48 6.69
CA MET A 422 2.86 17.06 6.04
C MET A 422 2.66 15.92 5.03
N SER A 423 1.69 15.04 5.26
CA SER A 423 1.39 13.91 4.36
C SER A 423 0.50 14.32 3.18
N ASN A 424 -0.14 15.49 3.25
CA ASN A 424 -1.02 16.02 2.19
C ASN A 424 -0.34 17.03 1.25
N LEU A 425 0.90 17.43 1.54
CA LEU A 425 1.74 18.20 0.61
C LEU A 425 2.71 17.26 -0.11
N ASP A 426 2.81 17.37 -1.43
CA ASP A 426 3.76 16.55 -2.19
C ASP A 426 5.20 17.00 -1.89
N PRO A 427 6.06 16.13 -1.31
CA PRO A 427 7.41 16.51 -0.90
C PRO A 427 8.35 16.81 -2.09
N SER A 428 7.95 16.43 -3.30
CA SER A 428 8.70 16.62 -4.55
C SER A 428 8.52 18.02 -5.13
N PHE A 429 7.51 18.77 -4.69
CA PHE A 429 7.17 20.09 -5.22
C PHE A 429 7.28 21.17 -4.15
N ARG A 430 7.63 22.39 -4.59
CA ARG A 430 7.62 23.57 -3.73
C ARG A 430 6.19 23.95 -3.34
N ILE A 431 6.02 24.55 -2.17
CA ILE A 431 4.72 25.01 -1.64
C ILE A 431 4.01 25.90 -2.66
N GLY A 432 4.72 26.90 -3.21
CA GLY A 432 4.13 27.84 -4.15
C GLY A 432 3.61 27.19 -5.44
N ALA A 433 4.25 26.12 -5.91
CA ALA A 433 3.79 25.40 -7.10
C ALA A 433 2.45 24.70 -6.83
N GLN A 434 2.32 24.07 -5.66
CA GLN A 434 1.11 23.35 -5.24
C GLN A 434 -0.07 24.31 -4.97
N LEU A 435 0.19 25.49 -4.40
CA LEU A 435 -0.85 26.48 -4.11
C LEU A 435 -1.34 27.25 -5.34
N ILE A 436 -0.47 27.47 -6.34
CA ILE A 436 -0.83 28.19 -7.56
C ILE A 436 -1.72 27.36 -8.49
N GLU A 437 -1.52 26.05 -8.55
CA GLU A 437 -2.26 25.17 -9.44
C GLU A 437 -3.79 25.27 -9.33
N PRO A 438 -4.41 25.13 -8.13
CA PRO A 438 -5.86 25.27 -8.00
C PRO A 438 -6.34 26.67 -8.35
N VAL A 439 -5.61 27.71 -7.96
CA VAL A 439 -5.94 29.12 -8.27
C VAL A 439 -6.00 29.35 -9.78
N ARG A 440 -4.99 28.88 -10.52
CA ARG A 440 -4.96 29.00 -11.98
C ARG A 440 -6.07 28.19 -12.63
N ARG A 441 -6.31 26.97 -12.15
CA ARG A 441 -7.31 26.05 -12.71
C ARG A 441 -8.73 26.56 -12.51
N HIS A 442 -9.06 27.04 -11.33
CA HIS A 442 -10.44 27.36 -10.96
C HIS A 442 -10.81 28.83 -11.17
N LEU A 443 -9.84 29.75 -11.14
CA LEU A 443 -10.07 31.18 -11.35
C LEU A 443 -9.59 31.70 -12.71
N GLY A 444 -8.85 30.89 -13.48
CA GLY A 444 -8.35 31.28 -14.81
C GLY A 444 -7.26 32.35 -14.78
N LEU A 445 -6.63 32.58 -13.62
CA LEU A 445 -5.58 33.58 -13.45
C LEU A 445 -4.28 33.17 -14.16
N SER A 446 -3.51 34.16 -14.62
CA SER A 446 -2.15 33.94 -15.11
C SER A 446 -1.22 33.46 -13.98
N ALA A 447 -0.05 32.94 -14.33
CA ALA A 447 0.92 32.49 -13.33
C ALA A 447 1.41 33.63 -12.41
N ALA A 448 1.53 34.84 -12.94
CA ALA A 448 1.95 36.02 -12.18
C ALA A 448 0.85 36.48 -11.20
N GLU A 449 -0.39 36.57 -11.67
CA GLU A 449 -1.55 36.93 -10.83
C GLU A 449 -1.79 35.88 -9.74
N ALA A 450 -1.71 34.59 -10.09
CA ALA A 450 -1.85 33.51 -9.14
C ALA A 450 -0.76 33.56 -8.07
N LYS A 451 0.50 33.84 -8.45
CA LYS A 451 1.59 34.03 -7.48
C LYS A 451 1.31 35.19 -6.53
N ALA A 452 0.90 36.35 -7.06
CA ALA A 452 0.59 37.51 -6.24
C ALA A 452 -0.55 37.22 -5.25
N LYS A 453 -1.63 36.57 -5.72
CA LYS A 453 -2.75 36.14 -4.87
C LYS A 453 -2.30 35.16 -3.78
N THR A 454 -1.52 34.14 -4.14
CA THR A 454 -1.02 33.13 -3.20
C THR A 454 -0.11 33.76 -2.14
N LEU A 455 0.78 34.68 -2.51
CA LEU A 455 1.65 35.37 -1.54
C LEU A 455 0.84 36.22 -0.56
N GLY A 456 -0.12 36.99 -1.05
CA GLY A 456 -1.02 37.77 -0.18
C GLY A 456 -1.85 36.87 0.73
N LEU A 457 -2.20 35.66 0.28
CA LEU A 457 -2.92 34.71 1.12
C LEU A 457 -2.02 34.05 2.18
N LEU A 458 -0.78 33.73 1.84
CA LEU A 458 0.21 33.24 2.80
C LEU A 458 0.46 34.28 3.90
N GLU A 459 0.56 35.55 3.54
CA GLU A 459 0.65 36.66 4.49
C GLU A 459 -0.59 36.73 5.39
N ARG A 460 -1.80 36.66 4.81
CA ARG A 460 -3.07 36.67 5.55
C ARG A 460 -3.21 35.53 6.55
N VAL A 461 -2.73 34.33 6.23
CA VAL A 461 -2.72 33.20 7.16
C VAL A 461 -1.57 33.27 8.18
N GLY A 462 -0.87 34.40 8.29
CA GLY A 462 0.16 34.66 9.30
C GLY A 462 1.52 34.04 9.00
N ILE A 463 1.84 33.73 7.75
CA ILE A 463 3.21 33.39 7.38
C ILE A 463 4.07 34.66 7.36
N ALA A 464 5.03 34.75 8.28
CA ALA A 464 5.90 35.93 8.44
C ALA A 464 6.79 36.22 7.22
N ASP A 465 7.21 35.19 6.49
CA ASP A 465 8.01 35.31 5.25
C ASP A 465 7.34 34.50 4.12
N PRO A 466 6.30 35.06 3.47
CA PRO A 466 5.56 34.39 2.42
C PRO A 466 6.44 33.98 1.24
N GLU A 467 7.41 34.80 0.85
CA GLU A 467 8.28 34.51 -0.29
C GLU A 467 9.19 33.31 -0.03
N ARG A 468 9.80 33.24 1.16
CA ARG A 468 10.61 32.08 1.54
C ARG A 468 9.77 30.81 1.59
N VAL A 469 8.60 30.84 2.22
CA VAL A 469 7.71 29.66 2.33
C VAL A 469 7.21 29.24 0.96
N PHE A 470 6.81 30.17 0.11
CA PHE A 470 6.40 29.91 -1.25
C PHE A 470 7.49 29.15 -2.04
N ASN A 471 8.76 29.47 -1.81
CA ASN A 471 9.90 28.82 -2.46
C ASN A 471 10.41 27.57 -1.73
N SER A 472 9.87 27.25 -0.56
CA SER A 472 10.29 26.10 0.25
C SER A 472 9.60 24.81 -0.21
N TYR A 473 10.19 23.67 0.16
CA TYR A 473 9.56 22.35 0.11
C TYR A 473 8.87 22.04 1.45
N PRO A 474 7.92 21.09 1.50
CA PRO A 474 7.20 20.74 2.74
C PRO A 474 8.13 20.40 3.91
N HIS A 475 9.21 19.66 3.66
CA HIS A 475 10.20 19.28 4.69
C HIS A 475 11.06 20.45 5.23
N GLN A 476 10.88 21.67 4.72
CA GLN A 476 11.62 22.86 5.13
C GLN A 476 10.79 23.83 5.98
N ILE A 477 9.54 23.50 6.28
CA ILE A 477 8.63 24.32 7.11
C ILE A 477 8.14 23.54 8.34
N SER A 478 7.74 24.24 9.40
CA SER A 478 7.20 23.58 10.60
C SER A 478 5.79 23.02 10.35
N GLY A 479 5.32 22.12 11.23
CA GLY A 479 3.96 21.58 11.15
C GLY A 479 2.88 22.67 11.18
N GLY A 480 2.99 23.65 12.07
CA GLY A 480 2.08 24.80 12.12
C GLY A 480 2.11 25.67 10.86
N MET A 481 3.29 25.87 10.25
CA MET A 481 3.39 26.55 8.96
C MET A 481 2.74 25.74 7.84
N ALA A 482 2.93 24.41 7.84
CA ALA A 482 2.32 23.53 6.86
C ALA A 482 0.78 23.52 6.98
N GLN A 483 0.24 23.59 8.20
CA GLN A 483 -1.20 23.73 8.42
C GLN A 483 -1.74 25.05 7.87
N ARG A 484 -1.09 26.18 8.18
CA ARG A 484 -1.45 27.50 7.63
C ARG A 484 -1.40 27.51 6.10
N VAL A 485 -0.38 26.86 5.52
CA VAL A 485 -0.25 26.67 4.06
C VAL A 485 -1.42 25.89 3.48
N LEU A 486 -1.87 24.80 4.12
CA LEU A 486 -3.03 24.04 3.66
C LEU A 486 -4.33 24.83 3.76
N ILE A 487 -4.52 25.58 4.85
CA ILE A 487 -5.67 26.47 5.01
C ILE A 487 -5.67 27.53 3.91
N ALA A 488 -4.52 28.16 3.64
CA ALA A 488 -4.36 29.07 2.52
C ALA A 488 -4.73 28.40 1.18
N GLY A 489 -4.22 27.19 0.93
CA GLY A 489 -4.58 26.42 -0.27
C GLY A 489 -6.09 26.20 -0.40
N ALA A 490 -6.75 25.78 0.67
CA ALA A 490 -8.17 25.50 0.70
C ALA A 490 -9.02 26.75 0.44
N VAL A 491 -8.68 27.91 1.02
CA VAL A 491 -9.45 29.15 0.87
C VAL A 491 -9.02 30.02 -0.32
N SER A 492 -8.03 29.58 -1.09
CA SER A 492 -7.43 30.34 -2.20
C SER A 492 -8.39 30.69 -3.32
N CYS A 493 -9.44 29.87 -3.51
CA CYS A 493 -10.46 30.05 -4.53
C CYS A 493 -11.77 30.63 -3.97
N GLU A 494 -11.77 31.13 -2.73
CA GLU A 494 -12.95 31.74 -2.09
C GLU A 494 -14.17 30.80 -2.04
N PRO A 495 -14.05 29.65 -1.36
CA PRO A 495 -15.15 28.70 -1.23
C PRO A 495 -16.28 29.26 -0.37
N ASP A 496 -17.51 28.84 -0.65
CA ASP A 496 -18.68 29.10 0.21
C ASP A 496 -18.71 28.15 1.43
N LEU A 497 -18.16 26.93 1.29
CA LEU A 497 -18.11 25.91 2.34
C LEU A 497 -16.68 25.38 2.53
N LEU A 498 -16.21 25.38 3.78
CA LEU A 498 -14.95 24.76 4.18
C LEU A 498 -15.22 23.54 5.07
N ILE A 499 -14.73 22.38 4.65
CA ILE A 499 -14.70 21.18 5.50
C ILE A 499 -13.30 21.04 6.07
N ALA A 500 -13.14 21.24 7.36
CA ALA A 500 -11.88 21.14 8.07
C ALA A 500 -11.86 19.85 8.90
N ASP A 501 -11.09 18.85 8.46
CA ASP A 501 -10.98 17.56 9.13
C ASP A 501 -9.81 17.56 10.08
N GLU A 502 -10.09 17.63 11.38
CA GLU A 502 -9.10 17.67 12.46
C GLU A 502 -7.96 18.70 12.23
N PRO A 503 -8.29 19.97 11.95
CA PRO A 503 -7.32 20.96 11.46
C PRO A 503 -6.29 21.41 12.51
N THR A 504 -6.42 20.97 13.75
CA THR A 504 -5.55 21.32 14.88
C THR A 504 -4.85 20.10 15.47
N THR A 505 -5.09 18.90 14.92
CA THR A 505 -4.45 17.68 15.41
C THR A 505 -2.93 17.76 15.20
N ALA A 506 -2.16 17.32 16.21
CA ALA A 506 -0.70 17.35 16.25
C ALA A 506 -0.04 18.76 16.25
N LEU A 507 -0.79 19.81 16.62
CA LEU A 507 -0.25 21.14 16.91
C LEU A 507 -0.18 21.39 18.42
N ASP A 508 0.73 22.26 18.85
CA ASP A 508 0.73 22.75 20.24
C ASP A 508 -0.48 23.67 20.49
N VAL A 509 -0.87 23.80 21.77
CA VAL A 509 -2.09 24.54 22.17
C VAL A 509 -2.08 26.00 21.69
N THR A 510 -0.91 26.65 21.64
CA THR A 510 -0.79 28.03 21.17
C THR A 510 -1.05 28.11 19.67
N VAL A 511 -0.39 27.26 18.87
CA VAL A 511 -0.60 27.23 17.42
C VAL A 511 -2.01 26.77 17.06
N GLN A 512 -2.61 25.85 17.83
CA GLN A 512 -4.00 25.45 17.68
C GLN A 512 -4.95 26.65 17.80
N ALA A 513 -4.83 27.45 18.86
CA ALA A 513 -5.66 28.65 19.05
C ALA A 513 -5.52 29.62 17.87
N GLU A 514 -4.29 29.87 17.42
CA GLU A 514 -4.04 30.74 16.26
C GLU A 514 -4.66 30.21 14.97
N VAL A 515 -4.69 28.89 14.77
CA VAL A 515 -5.33 28.24 13.60
C VAL A 515 -6.86 28.36 13.68
N LEU A 516 -7.46 28.18 14.86
CA LEU A 516 -8.90 28.34 15.05
C LEU A 516 -9.34 29.79 14.84
N ASP A 517 -8.60 30.76 15.37
CA ASP A 517 -8.84 32.18 15.14
C ASP A 517 -8.74 32.55 13.65
N LEU A 518 -7.77 31.96 12.95
CA LEU A 518 -7.66 32.11 11.49
C LEU A 518 -8.91 31.59 10.78
N ILE A 519 -9.38 30.37 11.09
CA ILE A 519 -10.60 29.82 10.49
C ILE A 519 -11.81 30.72 10.80
N ARG A 520 -11.96 31.17 12.05
CA ARG A 520 -13.05 32.06 12.50
C ARG A 520 -13.04 33.40 11.76
N SER A 521 -11.87 33.98 11.56
CA SER A 521 -11.74 35.26 10.84
C SER A 521 -12.10 35.12 9.36
N LEU A 522 -11.62 34.05 8.69
CA LEU A 522 -11.94 33.75 7.29
C LEU A 522 -13.43 33.46 7.09
N GLN A 523 -14.02 32.76 8.06
CA GLN A 523 -15.44 32.44 8.12
C GLN A 523 -16.29 33.71 8.15
N ARG A 524 -16.00 34.64 9.07
CA ARG A 524 -16.71 35.92 9.21
C ARG A 524 -16.50 36.87 8.03
N GLU A 525 -15.27 36.95 7.49
CA GLU A 525 -14.96 37.84 6.37
C GLU A 525 -15.75 37.45 5.11
N ARG A 526 -16.07 36.16 4.94
CA ARG A 526 -16.59 35.61 3.68
C ARG A 526 -17.99 35.02 3.78
N ASP A 527 -18.63 35.11 4.94
CA ASP A 527 -19.93 34.47 5.21
C ASP A 527 -19.92 32.96 4.85
N MET A 528 -18.75 32.32 5.07
CA MET A 528 -18.47 30.95 4.66
C MET A 528 -19.06 29.97 5.68
N GLY A 529 -19.72 28.91 5.23
CA GLY A 529 -20.07 27.80 6.10
C GLY A 529 -18.85 26.96 6.43
N VAL A 530 -18.74 26.46 7.66
CA VAL A 530 -17.61 25.62 8.09
C VAL A 530 -18.15 24.33 8.70
N ILE A 531 -17.69 23.18 8.21
CA ILE A 531 -17.83 21.90 8.90
C ILE A 531 -16.51 21.60 9.58
N LEU A 532 -16.50 21.66 10.91
CA LEU A 532 -15.34 21.34 11.71
C LEU A 532 -15.46 19.91 12.23
N VAL A 533 -14.72 18.98 11.62
CA VAL A 533 -14.64 17.62 12.13
C VAL A 533 -13.56 17.56 13.20
N THR A 534 -13.92 17.14 14.40
CA THR A 534 -12.97 17.03 15.51
C THR A 534 -13.39 15.95 16.50
N HIS A 535 -12.48 15.56 17.37
CA HIS A 535 -12.78 14.75 18.55
C HIS A 535 -12.64 15.56 19.86
N ASP A 536 -12.22 16.82 19.78
CA ASP A 536 -11.98 17.70 20.92
C ASP A 536 -13.19 18.61 21.18
N PHE A 537 -13.83 18.44 22.33
CA PHE A 537 -14.96 19.28 22.75
C PHE A 537 -14.54 20.69 23.16
N GLY A 538 -13.31 20.91 23.64
CA GLY A 538 -12.81 22.27 23.93
C GLY A 538 -12.75 23.12 22.68
N VAL A 539 -12.32 22.53 21.54
CA VAL A 539 -12.37 23.19 20.23
C VAL A 539 -13.79 23.52 19.82
N VAL A 540 -14.73 22.59 20.03
CA VAL A 540 -16.16 22.79 19.69
C VAL A 540 -16.77 23.92 20.52
N ALA A 541 -16.48 23.96 21.81
CA ALA A 541 -16.95 25.01 22.71
C ALA A 541 -16.42 26.39 22.32
N ASP A 542 -15.22 26.46 21.76
CA ASP A 542 -14.57 27.71 21.37
C ASP A 542 -15.14 28.30 20.07
N ILE A 543 -15.27 27.51 18.99
CA ILE A 543 -15.54 28.06 17.65
C ILE A 543 -16.89 27.68 17.02
N CYS A 544 -17.55 26.61 17.46
CA CYS A 544 -18.75 26.10 16.78
C CYS A 544 -20.03 26.78 17.28
N ASP A 545 -21.00 26.99 16.37
CA ASP A 545 -22.34 27.48 16.68
C ASP A 545 -23.30 26.32 17.00
N ARG A 546 -23.20 25.25 16.20
CA ARG A 546 -23.95 24.00 16.36
C ARG A 546 -23.02 22.81 16.33
N VAL A 547 -23.48 21.70 16.90
CA VAL A 547 -22.73 20.45 16.97
C VAL A 547 -23.62 19.25 16.68
N THR A 548 -23.05 18.27 16.00
CA THR A 548 -23.61 16.94 15.78
C THR A 548 -22.63 15.91 16.33
N VAL A 549 -23.09 15.12 17.31
CA VAL A 549 -22.33 14.04 17.92
C VAL A 549 -22.65 12.74 17.19
N MET A 550 -21.61 12.05 16.73
CA MET A 550 -21.69 10.76 16.04
C MET A 550 -21.12 9.64 16.91
N GLN A 551 -21.81 8.49 16.91
CA GLN A 551 -21.35 7.25 17.52
C GLN A 551 -21.63 6.09 16.57
N THR A 552 -20.64 5.23 16.33
CA THR A 552 -20.82 3.98 15.56
C THR A 552 -21.52 4.15 14.21
N GLY A 553 -21.27 5.27 13.51
CA GLY A 553 -21.85 5.55 12.20
C GLY A 553 -23.20 6.28 12.22
N ALA A 554 -23.78 6.54 13.40
CA ALA A 554 -25.07 7.22 13.54
C ALA A 554 -24.91 8.56 14.26
N VAL A 555 -25.82 9.50 13.99
CA VAL A 555 -25.99 10.72 14.79
C VAL A 555 -26.73 10.35 16.06
N VAL A 556 -26.15 10.67 17.21
CA VAL A 556 -26.76 10.40 18.52
C VAL A 556 -27.34 11.64 19.19
N GLU A 557 -26.80 12.81 18.87
CA GLU A 557 -27.29 14.09 19.39
C GLU A 557 -26.91 15.23 18.44
N SER A 558 -27.77 16.23 18.29
CA SER A 558 -27.43 17.47 17.61
C SER A 558 -28.16 18.65 18.24
N ALA A 559 -27.43 19.70 18.57
CA ALA A 559 -27.94 20.86 19.28
C ALA A 559 -27.06 22.10 18.99
N PRO A 560 -27.56 23.33 19.27
CA PRO A 560 -26.68 24.47 19.50
C PRO A 560 -25.61 24.13 20.53
N VAL A 561 -24.38 24.61 20.34
CA VAL A 561 -23.25 24.28 21.22
C VAL A 561 -23.55 24.63 22.68
N GLN A 562 -24.07 25.83 22.94
CA GLN A 562 -24.42 26.28 24.29
C GLN A 562 -25.40 25.32 24.99
N GLN A 563 -26.38 24.79 24.25
CA GLN A 563 -27.35 23.84 24.78
C GLN A 563 -26.72 22.47 25.03
N LEU A 564 -25.88 21.98 24.11
CA LEU A 564 -25.22 20.67 24.25
C LEU A 564 -24.34 20.62 25.51
N PHE A 565 -23.60 21.68 25.81
CA PHE A 565 -22.73 21.74 26.99
C PHE A 565 -23.51 21.99 28.29
N ALA A 566 -24.59 22.77 28.24
CA ALA A 566 -25.39 23.08 29.43
C ALA A 566 -26.31 21.91 29.86
N ASP A 567 -26.93 21.23 28.90
CA ASP A 567 -27.88 20.14 29.17
C ASP A 567 -27.78 19.03 28.10
N PRO A 568 -26.67 18.26 28.07
CA PRO A 568 -26.49 17.15 27.15
C PRO A 568 -27.57 16.09 27.39
N GLN A 569 -28.31 15.69 26.36
CA GLN A 569 -29.42 14.75 26.48
C GLN A 569 -28.97 13.29 26.34
N HIS A 570 -28.05 13.01 25.42
CA HIS A 570 -27.68 11.64 25.09
C HIS A 570 -26.63 11.09 26.08
N PRO A 571 -26.78 9.85 26.60
CA PRO A 571 -25.82 9.26 27.53
C PRO A 571 -24.37 9.23 27.02
N TYR A 572 -24.19 9.00 25.70
CA TYR A 572 -22.88 9.05 25.07
C TYR A 572 -22.24 10.44 25.12
N THR A 573 -23.01 11.50 24.84
CA THR A 573 -22.53 12.88 24.91
C THR A 573 -22.11 13.24 26.34
N ARG A 574 -22.93 12.86 27.34
CA ARG A 574 -22.57 13.01 28.76
C ARG A 574 -21.27 12.31 29.12
N MET A 575 -21.10 11.08 28.64
CA MET A 575 -19.89 10.29 28.86
C MET A 575 -18.66 10.96 28.23
N LEU A 576 -18.76 11.44 26.99
CA LEU A 576 -17.67 12.15 26.31
C LEU A 576 -17.30 13.42 27.06
N LEU A 577 -18.27 14.27 27.40
CA LEU A 577 -18.04 15.50 28.15
C LEU A 577 -17.37 15.23 29.50
N ALA A 578 -17.86 14.25 30.26
CA ALA A 578 -17.29 13.85 31.55
C ALA A 578 -15.87 13.26 31.45
N SER A 579 -15.46 12.80 30.26
CA SER A 579 -14.11 12.29 30.02
C SER A 579 -13.10 13.39 29.70
N THR A 580 -13.57 14.60 29.39
CA THR A 580 -12.76 15.80 29.18
C THR A 580 -12.44 16.41 30.54
N LEU A 581 -11.20 16.24 31.02
CA LEU A 581 -10.75 16.58 32.37
C LEU A 581 -10.55 18.11 32.58
N GLU A 582 -11.58 18.92 32.37
CA GLU A 582 -11.48 20.38 32.63
C GLU A 582 -11.59 20.72 34.13
N ASP A 583 -12.34 19.92 34.90
CA ASP A 583 -12.56 20.13 36.35
C ASP A 583 -11.78 19.17 37.26
N ALA A 584 -10.83 18.41 36.71
CA ALA A 584 -10.02 17.50 37.52
C ALA A 584 -8.96 18.28 38.30
N GLU A 585 -8.93 18.12 39.64
CA GLU A 585 -7.84 18.68 40.44
C GLU A 585 -6.48 18.27 39.85
N PRO A 586 -5.52 19.21 39.71
CA PRO A 586 -4.18 18.88 39.23
C PRO A 586 -3.64 17.73 40.06
N ARG A 587 -3.17 16.66 39.40
CA ARG A 587 -2.52 15.55 40.11
C ARG A 587 -1.45 16.15 41.02
N SER A 588 -1.63 15.99 42.33
CA SER A 588 -0.71 16.49 43.33
C SER A 588 0.72 16.09 42.95
N THR A 589 1.66 17.02 43.04
CA THR A 589 3.08 16.76 42.80
C THR A 589 3.48 15.47 43.51
N LEU A 590 4.15 14.56 42.78
CA LEU A 590 4.74 13.36 43.37
C LEU A 590 5.72 13.80 44.44
N SER A 591 5.25 13.91 45.68
CA SER A 591 6.10 14.09 46.84
C SER A 591 7.04 12.90 46.85
N ARG A 592 8.33 13.17 46.56
CA ARG A 592 9.42 12.25 46.81
C ARG A 592 9.50 12.04 48.31
N THR A 593 8.69 11.13 48.84
CA THR A 593 8.95 10.52 50.14
C THR A 593 10.14 9.58 49.91
N VAL A 594 11.34 10.15 49.96
CA VAL A 594 12.55 9.37 50.15
C VAL A 594 12.42 8.72 51.51
N SER A 595 12.19 7.41 51.51
CA SER A 595 12.26 6.55 52.69
C SER A 595 13.69 6.58 53.25
N ALA A 596 13.99 7.57 54.10
CA ALA A 596 15.12 7.51 55.01
C ALA A 596 14.73 6.61 56.20
N GLY A 597 15.07 5.34 56.09
CA GLY A 597 14.77 4.33 57.10
C GLY A 597 15.66 3.11 56.93
N ARG A 598 16.98 3.30 57.02
CA ARG A 598 17.92 2.21 57.33
C ARG A 598 18.48 2.47 58.73
N GLN A 599 17.92 1.74 59.69
CA GLN A 599 18.42 1.62 61.05
C GLN A 599 19.84 1.05 61.02
N GLU A 600 20.77 1.77 61.61
CA GLU A 600 21.98 1.20 62.19
C GLU A 600 21.58 0.31 63.38
N GLY A 601 22.18 -0.87 63.46
CA GLY A 601 22.16 -1.77 64.62
C GLY A 601 23.58 -2.23 64.92
N PRO A 602 23.96 -2.44 66.20
CA PRO A 602 25.33 -2.25 66.66
C PRO A 602 26.17 -3.53 66.71
N ALA A 603 27.46 -3.37 66.41
CA ALA A 603 28.66 -3.91 67.09
C ALA A 603 29.83 -3.97 66.10
#